data_AF-Q67BN9-F1
#
_entry.id   AF-Q67BN9-F1
#
_cell.length_a   1.000
_cell.length_b   1.000
_cell.length_c   1.000
_cell.angle_alpha   90.00
_cell.angle_beta   90.00
_cell.angle_gamma   90.00
#
_symmetry.space_group_name_H-M   'P 1'
#
loop_
_entity.id
_entity.type
_entity.pdbx_description
1 polymer ?
#
loop_
_entity_poly.entity_id
_entity_poly.type
_entity_poly.pdbx_seq_one_letter_code
_entity_poly.pdbx_strand_id
1 'polypeptide(L)'
;LAFSSISHLGWMTITLTYNPKLTLLTFYLYCMMTAAVFLTLNTIKILKLSTMMTAWTKTPSLTATLMLTLLSLAGLPPLAGFLPKWLIIQELTKQEMTSTATIITLLSLLGLFFYLRLAYCATITLPPNSTNYMKLWQTHKSVNTPTTTLITLTILLLPMSPMIFST
;
A
#
# COMPACT_ATOMS: atom_id res chain seq x y z
N LEU A 1 -8.30 5.70 2.67
CA LEU A 1 -8.29 4.98 1.39
C LEU A 1 -8.90 5.78 0.25
N ALA A 2 -10.06 6.44 0.39
CA ALA A 2 -10.60 7.29 -0.70
C ALA A 2 -9.62 8.40 -1.17
N PHE A 3 -8.95 9.11 -0.26
CA PHE A 3 -7.91 10.07 -0.66
C PHE A 3 -6.71 9.43 -1.36
N SER A 4 -6.47 8.13 -1.17
CA SER A 4 -5.45 7.41 -1.92
C SER A 4 -5.86 7.10 -3.35
N SER A 5 -7.16 6.86 -3.61
CA SER A 5 -7.61 6.61 -4.99
C SER A 5 -7.47 7.90 -5.81
N ILE A 6 -7.75 9.05 -5.21
CA ILE A 6 -7.57 10.35 -5.86
C ILE A 6 -6.10 10.56 -6.24
N SER A 7 -5.16 10.30 -5.32
CA SER A 7 -3.74 10.52 -5.61
C SER A 7 -3.20 9.53 -6.65
N HIS A 8 -3.55 8.24 -6.57
CA HIS A 8 -3.14 7.24 -7.55
C HIS A 8 -3.78 7.48 -8.93
N LEU A 9 -5.03 7.93 -9.00
CA LEU A 9 -5.65 8.36 -10.26
C LEU A 9 -4.93 9.58 -10.86
N GLY A 10 -4.45 10.51 -10.03
CA GLY A 10 -3.63 11.63 -10.50
C GLY A 10 -2.33 11.19 -11.18
N TRP A 11 -1.70 10.11 -10.71
CA TRP A 11 -0.55 9.51 -11.41
C TRP A 11 -0.97 8.87 -12.74
N MET A 12 -2.12 8.18 -12.77
CA MET A 12 -2.63 7.51 -13.97
C MET A 12 -2.97 8.50 -15.08
N THR A 13 -3.64 9.61 -14.76
CA THR A 13 -4.08 10.60 -15.78
C THR A 13 -2.93 11.24 -16.52
N ILE A 14 -1.83 11.54 -15.82
CA ILE A 14 -0.63 12.16 -16.41
C ILE A 14 0.03 11.25 -17.44
N THR A 15 0.07 9.94 -17.18
CA THR A 15 0.69 8.97 -18.09
C THR A 15 -0.21 8.43 -19.18
N LEU A 16 -1.51 8.75 -19.13
CA LEU A 16 -2.51 8.20 -20.06
C LEU A 16 -2.24 8.62 -21.50
N THR A 17 -1.71 9.83 -21.71
CA THR A 17 -1.37 10.36 -23.02
C THR A 17 -0.05 9.81 -23.58
N TYR A 18 0.88 9.41 -22.71
CA TYR A 18 2.22 8.99 -23.12
C TYR A 18 2.34 7.48 -23.30
N ASN A 19 1.84 6.70 -22.34
CA ASN A 19 1.93 5.25 -22.40
C ASN A 19 0.71 4.60 -21.74
N PRO A 20 -0.32 4.21 -22.52
CA PRO A 20 -1.52 3.58 -21.98
C PRO A 20 -1.25 2.18 -21.39
N LYS A 21 -0.17 1.50 -21.80
CA LYS A 21 0.20 0.21 -21.18
C LYS A 21 0.66 0.41 -19.74
N LEU A 22 1.40 1.48 -19.49
CA LEU A 22 1.88 1.84 -18.16
C LEU A 22 0.72 2.25 -17.25
N THR A 23 -0.28 2.96 -17.78
CA THR A 23 -1.47 3.32 -16.99
C THR A 23 -2.27 2.08 -16.58
N LEU A 24 -2.45 1.12 -17.48
CA LEU A 24 -3.07 -0.17 -17.15
C LEU A 24 -2.30 -0.92 -16.06
N LEU A 25 -0.97 -0.99 -16.14
CA LEU A 25 -0.14 -1.60 -15.11
C LEU A 25 -0.37 -0.94 -13.74
N THR A 26 -0.32 0.39 -13.69
CA THR A 26 -0.52 1.14 -12.44
C THR A 26 -1.92 0.91 -11.86
N PHE A 27 -2.94 0.82 -12.72
CA PHE A 27 -4.32 0.51 -12.32
C PHE A 27 -4.43 -0.90 -11.70
N TYR A 28 -3.90 -1.92 -12.36
CA TYR A 28 -3.95 -3.29 -11.83
C TYR A 28 -3.22 -3.43 -10.49
N LEU A 29 -2.03 -2.83 -10.37
CA LEU A 29 -1.28 -2.80 -9.11
C LEU A 29 -2.05 -2.08 -8.01
N TYR A 30 -2.68 -0.95 -8.31
CA TYR A 30 -3.49 -0.20 -7.36
C TYR A 30 -4.72 -1.00 -6.89
N CYS A 31 -5.45 -1.64 -7.81
CA CYS A 31 -6.58 -2.51 -7.48
C CYS A 31 -6.16 -3.68 -6.59
N MET A 32 -5.04 -4.34 -6.88
CA MET A 32 -4.53 -5.43 -6.03
C MET A 32 -4.14 -4.94 -4.63
N MET A 33 -3.40 -3.83 -4.53
CA MET A 33 -2.98 -3.26 -3.24
C MET A 33 -4.18 -2.85 -2.37
N THR A 34 -5.17 -2.18 -2.97
CA THR A 34 -6.37 -1.76 -2.24
C THR A 34 -7.22 -2.95 -1.82
N ALA A 35 -7.37 -3.96 -2.67
CA ALA A 35 -8.06 -5.19 -2.30
C ALA A 35 -7.39 -5.88 -1.09
N ALA A 36 -6.04 -5.97 -1.09
CA ALA A 36 -5.29 -6.53 0.05
C ALA A 36 -5.56 -5.76 1.35
N VAL A 37 -5.54 -4.42 1.32
CA VAL A 37 -5.81 -3.58 2.51
C VAL A 37 -7.27 -3.70 2.97
N PHE A 38 -8.24 -3.70 2.06
CA PHE A 38 -9.64 -3.85 2.44
C PHE A 38 -9.93 -5.22 3.05
N LEU A 39 -9.36 -6.28 2.48
CA LEU A 39 -9.53 -7.65 2.98
C LEU A 39 -8.90 -7.82 4.38
N THR A 40 -7.68 -7.30 4.58
CA THR A 40 -7.02 -7.34 5.90
C THR A 40 -7.79 -6.54 6.94
N LEU A 41 -8.25 -5.32 6.64
CA LEU A 41 -9.09 -4.53 7.55
C LEU A 41 -10.41 -5.23 7.89
N ASN A 42 -11.02 -5.93 6.93
CA ASN A 42 -12.24 -6.71 7.16
C ASN A 42 -11.99 -7.90 8.10
N THR A 43 -10.88 -8.62 7.94
CA THR A 43 -10.54 -9.76 8.82
C THR A 43 -10.35 -9.34 10.29
N ILE A 44 -9.79 -8.15 10.54
CA ILE A 44 -9.58 -7.60 11.89
C ILE A 44 -10.78 -6.74 12.35
N LYS A 45 -11.77 -6.49 11.48
CA LYS A 45 -12.94 -5.62 11.72
C LYS A 45 -12.57 -4.22 12.25
N ILE A 46 -11.58 -3.59 11.61
CA ILE A 46 -11.09 -2.25 11.99
C ILE A 46 -11.75 -1.19 11.11
N LEU A 47 -12.38 -0.20 11.74
CA LEU A 47 -12.95 0.97 11.06
C LEU A 47 -12.36 2.30 11.55
N LYS A 48 -11.81 2.33 12.77
CA LYS A 48 -11.29 3.54 13.43
C LYS A 48 -9.81 3.40 13.75
N LEU A 49 -9.10 4.54 13.79
CA LEU A 49 -7.68 4.58 14.16
C LEU A 49 -7.41 4.00 15.57
N SER A 50 -8.29 4.30 16.53
CA SER A 50 -8.18 3.78 17.91
C SER A 50 -8.25 2.25 17.96
N THR A 51 -9.15 1.65 17.17
CA THR A 51 -9.26 0.18 17.07
C THR A 51 -8.04 -0.45 16.40
N MET A 52 -7.38 0.27 15.49
CA MET A 52 -6.17 -0.20 14.80
C MET A 52 -4.97 -0.30 15.76
N MET A 53 -4.83 0.64 16.70
CA MET A 53 -3.75 0.63 17.69
C MET A 53 -3.80 -0.64 18.56
N THR A 54 -4.99 -1.13 18.90
CA THR A 54 -5.18 -2.32 19.73
C THR A 54 -5.07 -3.65 18.97
N ALA A 55 -4.84 -3.61 17.65
CA ALA A 55 -4.82 -4.80 16.82
C ALA A 55 -3.52 -5.61 16.98
N TRP A 56 -2.40 -4.94 17.26
CA TRP A 56 -1.09 -5.58 17.43
C TRP A 56 -1.09 -6.66 18.51
N THR A 57 -1.77 -6.39 19.64
CA THR A 57 -1.86 -7.31 20.78
C THR A 57 -2.76 -8.51 20.51
N LYS A 58 -3.62 -8.46 19.48
CA LYS A 58 -4.58 -9.50 19.13
C LYS A 58 -4.08 -10.42 18.01
N THR A 59 -3.50 -9.84 16.96
CA THR A 59 -3.09 -10.57 15.76
C THR A 59 -1.79 -9.97 15.18
N PRO A 60 -0.62 -10.17 15.83
CA PRO A 60 0.61 -9.46 15.50
C PRO A 60 1.11 -9.72 14.07
N SER A 61 0.96 -10.96 13.57
CA SER A 61 1.37 -11.34 12.21
C SER A 61 0.62 -10.56 11.14
N LEU A 62 -0.71 -10.49 11.26
CA LEU A 62 -1.55 -9.81 10.29
C LEU A 62 -1.34 -8.28 10.33
N THR A 63 -1.14 -7.70 11.51
CA THR A 63 -0.81 -6.27 11.64
C THR A 63 0.55 -5.92 11.05
N ALA A 64 1.55 -6.80 11.17
CA ALA A 64 2.84 -6.62 10.52
C ALA A 64 2.71 -6.65 8.99
N THR A 65 1.91 -7.57 8.44
CA THR A 65 1.65 -7.60 6.99
C THR A 65 0.85 -6.38 6.52
N LEU A 66 -0.14 -5.92 7.28
CA LEU A 66 -0.90 -4.70 6.98
C LEU A 66 0.03 -3.49 6.89
N MET A 67 0.97 -3.34 7.82
CA MET A 67 1.98 -2.29 7.77
C MET A 67 2.77 -2.32 6.46
N LEU A 68 3.28 -3.49 6.05
CA LEU A 68 4.02 -3.63 4.80
C LEU A 68 3.17 -3.27 3.57
N THR A 69 1.88 -3.67 3.55
CA THR A 69 0.98 -3.30 2.44
C THR A 69 0.69 -1.80 2.39
N LEU A 70 0.57 -1.11 3.53
CA LEU A 70 0.39 0.35 3.59
C LEU A 70 1.64 1.10 3.10
N LEU A 71 2.83 0.59 3.46
CA LEU A 71 4.11 1.12 2.97
C LEU A 71 4.28 0.88 1.45
N SER A 72 3.71 -0.23 0.92
CA SER A 72 3.69 -0.50 -0.51
C SER A 72 2.82 0.52 -1.26
N LEU A 73 1.62 0.83 -0.75
CA LEU A 73 0.76 1.91 -1.25
C LEU A 73 1.41 3.30 -1.25
N ALA A 74 2.31 3.54 -0.30
CA ALA A 74 3.10 4.76 -0.21
C ALA A 74 4.23 4.81 -1.28
N GLY A 75 4.67 3.65 -1.77
CA GLY A 75 5.70 3.52 -2.81
C GLY A 75 7.12 3.66 -2.27
N LEU A 76 7.43 2.97 -1.17
CA LEU A 76 8.80 2.91 -0.64
C LEU A 76 9.68 1.92 -1.44
N PRO A 77 10.97 2.23 -1.66
CA PRO A 77 11.92 1.41 -2.44
C PRO A 77 12.44 0.23 -1.61
N PRO A 78 11.59 -0.77 -1.37
CA PRO A 78 11.81 -2.15 -1.82
C PRO A 78 10.50 -2.87 -2.22
N LEU A 79 9.36 -2.17 -2.21
CA LEU A 79 8.01 -2.73 -2.34
C LEU A 79 7.42 -2.51 -3.73
N ALA A 80 6.43 -3.35 -4.10
CA ALA A 80 5.83 -3.34 -5.43
C ALA A 80 5.20 -2.00 -5.84
N GLY A 81 4.66 -1.22 -4.90
CA GLY A 81 4.04 0.07 -5.22
C GLY A 81 5.03 1.19 -5.58
N PHE A 82 6.34 0.98 -5.42
CA PHE A 82 7.35 1.91 -5.93
C PHE A 82 7.51 1.79 -7.46
N LEU A 83 7.38 0.58 -7.99
CA LEU A 83 7.53 0.26 -9.41
C LEU A 83 6.71 1.19 -10.33
N PRO A 84 5.38 1.34 -10.17
CA PRO A 84 4.58 2.18 -11.06
C PRO A 84 5.04 3.64 -11.03
N LYS A 85 5.30 4.22 -9.85
CA LYS A 85 5.74 5.61 -9.72
C LYS A 85 7.10 5.83 -10.38
N TRP A 86 8.03 4.90 -10.18
CA TRP A 86 9.35 4.95 -10.79
C TRP A 86 9.28 4.91 -12.31
N LEU A 87 8.47 4.00 -12.89
CA LEU A 87 8.28 3.93 -14.33
C LEU A 87 7.63 5.20 -14.91
N ILE A 88 6.66 5.79 -14.21
CA ILE A 88 6.03 7.05 -14.62
C ILE A 88 7.08 8.17 -14.71
N ILE A 89 7.92 8.30 -13.68
CA ILE A 89 8.97 9.32 -13.65
C ILE A 89 9.93 9.11 -14.82
N GLN A 90 10.34 7.86 -15.06
CA GLN A 90 11.20 7.53 -16.19
C GLN A 90 10.58 7.96 -17.52
N GLU A 91 9.30 7.67 -17.75
CA GLU A 91 8.62 8.04 -18.99
C GLU A 91 8.48 9.56 -19.13
N LEU A 92 8.15 10.28 -18.05
CA LEU A 92 8.09 11.74 -18.05
C LEU A 92 9.43 12.40 -18.34
N THR A 93 10.53 11.83 -17.83
CA THR A 93 11.88 12.35 -18.12
C THR A 93 12.30 12.14 -19.57
N LYS A 94 11.83 11.07 -20.23
CA LYS A 94 12.07 10.86 -21.67
C LYS A 94 11.37 11.90 -22.54
N GLN A 95 10.22 12.40 -22.10
CA GLN A 95 9.45 13.45 -22.77
C GLN A 95 9.89 14.87 -22.37
N GLU A 96 11.08 15.00 -21.76
CA GLU A 96 11.67 16.26 -21.27
C GLU A 96 10.83 17.03 -20.22
N MET A 97 9.76 16.44 -19.69
CA MET A 97 8.87 17.07 -18.70
C MET A 97 9.39 16.96 -17.26
N THR A 98 10.67 17.27 -17.04
CA THR A 98 11.35 17.11 -15.75
C THR A 98 10.70 17.91 -14.62
N SER A 99 10.23 19.13 -14.89
CA SER A 99 9.56 19.99 -13.90
C SER A 99 8.25 19.39 -13.39
N THR A 100 7.48 18.75 -14.27
CA THR A 100 6.23 18.08 -13.86
C THR A 100 6.53 16.85 -12.99
N ALA A 101 7.57 16.09 -13.35
CA ALA A 101 8.01 14.91 -12.59
C ALA A 101 8.47 15.26 -11.16
N THR A 102 9.15 16.39 -10.96
CA THR A 102 9.55 16.85 -9.63
C THR A 102 8.37 17.31 -8.78
N ILE A 103 7.41 18.02 -9.37
CA ILE A 103 6.20 18.45 -8.66
C ILE A 103 5.39 17.24 -8.17
N ILE A 104 5.11 16.28 -9.05
CA ILE A 104 4.28 15.11 -8.68
C ILE A 104 4.95 14.22 -7.63
N THR A 105 6.27 14.09 -7.67
CA THR A 105 7.02 13.31 -6.68
C THR A 105 6.97 13.97 -5.31
N LEU A 106 7.17 15.29 -5.24
CA LEU A 106 7.02 16.09 -4.02
C LEU A 106 5.61 16.00 -3.44
N LEU A 107 4.56 16.09 -4.27
CA LEU A 107 3.17 15.92 -3.81
C LEU A 107 2.91 14.50 -3.29
N SER A 108 3.56 13.48 -3.86
CA SER A 108 3.38 12.09 -3.42
C SER A 108 3.97 11.80 -2.03
N LEU A 109 5.03 12.53 -1.64
CA LEU A 109 5.64 12.44 -0.31
C LEU A 109 4.67 12.87 0.80
N LEU A 110 3.77 13.81 0.51
CA LEU A 110 2.71 14.20 1.45
C LEU A 110 1.74 13.04 1.74
N GLY A 111 1.38 12.28 0.70
CA GLY A 111 0.56 11.07 0.86
C GLY A 111 1.28 9.98 1.65
N LEU A 112 2.61 9.85 1.46
CA LEU A 112 3.45 8.91 2.18
C LEU A 112 3.46 9.19 3.69
N PHE A 113 3.47 10.47 4.11
CA PHE A 113 3.41 10.83 5.53
C PHE A 113 2.16 10.27 6.24
N PHE A 114 1.00 10.31 5.57
CA PHE A 114 -0.23 9.76 6.13
C PHE A 114 -0.14 8.23 6.34
N TYR A 115 0.43 7.51 5.38
CA TYR A 115 0.64 6.06 5.50
C TYR A 115 1.64 5.69 6.59
N LEU A 116 2.73 6.45 6.74
CA LEU A 116 3.69 6.25 7.83
C LEU A 116 3.03 6.43 9.20
N ARG A 117 2.17 7.45 9.35
CA ARG A 117 1.42 7.64 10.60
C ARG A 117 0.52 6.46 10.92
N LEU A 118 -0.17 5.91 9.91
CA LEU A 118 -1.01 4.73 10.09
C LEU A 118 -0.18 3.49 10.47
N ALA A 119 0.94 3.26 9.79
CA ALA A 119 1.88 2.18 10.11
C ALA A 119 2.40 2.28 11.55
N TYR A 120 2.76 3.49 11.97
CA TYR A 120 3.23 3.80 13.32
C TYR A 120 2.17 3.49 14.39
N CYS A 121 0.92 3.90 14.14
CA CYS A 121 -0.20 3.58 15.01
C CYS A 121 -0.54 2.08 15.03
N ALA A 122 -0.31 1.35 13.94
CA ALA A 122 -0.70 -0.06 13.83
C ALA A 122 0.28 -1.04 14.51
N THR A 123 1.57 -0.70 14.59
CA THR A 123 2.62 -1.66 14.95
C THR A 123 3.69 -1.13 15.90
N ILE A 124 4.11 0.13 15.74
CA ILE A 124 5.29 0.68 16.44
C ILE A 124 4.92 1.14 17.86
N THR A 125 3.69 1.60 18.06
CA THR A 125 3.20 2.02 19.39
C THR A 125 2.22 1.00 19.95
N LEU A 126 2.48 0.58 21.19
CA LEU A 126 1.47 -0.15 21.97
C LEU A 126 0.58 0.87 22.70
N PRO A 127 -0.72 0.95 22.40
CA PRO A 127 -1.63 1.73 23.23
C PRO A 127 -1.81 1.08 24.61
N PRO A 128 -2.29 1.84 25.62
CA PRO A 128 -2.69 1.24 26.88
C PRO A 128 -3.78 0.19 26.63
N ASN A 129 -3.48 -1.07 26.95
CA ASN A 129 -4.45 -2.14 26.87
C ASN A 129 -5.53 -1.91 27.93
N SER A 130 -6.81 -1.93 27.53
CA SER A 130 -7.89 -1.97 28.50
C SER A 130 -7.91 -3.33 29.21
N THR A 131 -8.24 -3.32 30.50
CA THR A 131 -8.14 -4.45 31.44
C THR A 131 -9.01 -5.67 31.08
N ASN A 132 -9.92 -5.56 30.11
CA ASN A 132 -10.93 -6.57 29.75
C ASN A 132 -10.57 -7.40 28.49
N TYR A 133 -9.39 -8.02 28.44
CA TYR A 133 -9.02 -8.94 27.34
C TYR A 133 -8.45 -10.28 27.82
N MET A 134 -9.20 -10.98 28.67
CA MET A 134 -8.81 -12.32 29.13
C MET A 134 -9.13 -13.44 28.11
N LYS A 135 -9.86 -13.15 27.01
CA LYS A 135 -10.42 -14.19 26.12
C LYS A 135 -10.09 -14.05 24.63
N LEU A 136 -9.00 -13.35 24.29
CA LEU A 136 -8.60 -13.16 22.87
C LEU A 136 -7.23 -13.74 22.50
N TRP A 137 -6.50 -14.31 23.45
CA TRP A 137 -5.10 -14.73 23.23
C TRP A 137 -4.93 -15.90 22.26
N GLN A 138 -6.00 -16.65 21.96
CA GLN A 138 -6.00 -17.67 20.91
C GLN A 138 -7.42 -17.91 20.43
N THR A 139 -7.84 -17.16 19.41
CA THR A 139 -8.85 -17.68 18.48
C THR A 139 -8.14 -17.84 17.15
N HIS A 140 -7.99 -19.09 16.71
CA HIS A 140 -7.39 -19.43 15.42
C HIS A 140 -8.33 -18.98 14.30
N LYS A 141 -8.37 -17.68 14.03
CA LYS A 141 -9.07 -17.15 12.85
C LYS A 141 -8.18 -17.36 11.65
N SER A 142 -8.52 -18.36 10.84
CA SER A 142 -7.88 -18.57 9.55
C SER A 142 -8.08 -17.32 8.69
N VAL A 143 -6.97 -16.75 8.24
CA VAL A 143 -6.98 -15.70 7.24
C VAL A 143 -7.27 -16.38 5.89
N ASN A 144 -8.21 -15.82 5.12
CA ASN A 144 -8.57 -16.39 3.82
C ASN A 144 -7.35 -16.47 2.89
N THR A 145 -7.15 -17.62 2.25
CA THR A 145 -6.07 -17.86 1.28
C THR A 145 -5.91 -16.75 0.21
N PRO A 146 -6.97 -16.19 -0.42
CA PRO A 146 -6.80 -15.10 -1.40
C PRO A 146 -6.22 -13.82 -0.80
N THR A 147 -6.41 -13.58 0.50
CA THR A 147 -5.86 -12.38 1.14
C THR A 147 -4.35 -12.51 1.32
N THR A 148 -3.87 -13.72 1.65
CA THR A 148 -2.44 -14.01 1.78
C THR A 148 -1.70 -13.95 0.44
N THR A 149 -2.33 -14.41 -0.65
CA THR A 149 -1.75 -14.31 -1.99
C THR A 149 -1.66 -12.86 -2.46
N LEU A 150 -2.70 -12.05 -2.22
CA LEU A 150 -2.67 -10.61 -2.54
C LEU A 150 -1.59 -9.88 -1.73
N ILE A 151 -1.48 -10.12 -0.42
CA ILE A 151 -0.46 -9.50 0.43
C ILE A 151 0.95 -9.85 -0.08
N THR A 152 1.22 -11.13 -0.34
CA THR A 152 2.53 -11.57 -0.82
C THR A 152 2.89 -10.95 -2.16
N LEU A 153 1.94 -10.87 -3.10
CA LEU A 153 2.14 -10.18 -4.38
C LEU A 153 2.50 -8.69 -4.17
N THR A 154 1.80 -7.98 -3.28
CA THR A 154 2.04 -6.54 -3.07
C THR A 154 3.40 -6.21 -2.45
N ILE A 155 4.06 -7.18 -1.83
CA ILE A 155 5.37 -7.01 -1.17
C ILE A 155 6.50 -7.43 -2.12
N LEU A 156 6.35 -8.57 -2.81
CA LEU A 156 7.45 -9.25 -3.48
C LEU A 156 7.49 -9.07 -5.01
N LEU A 157 6.63 -8.24 -5.60
CA LEU A 157 6.57 -8.09 -7.06
C LEU A 157 7.78 -7.35 -7.68
N LEU A 158 8.51 -6.57 -6.90
CA LEU A 158 9.59 -5.70 -7.39
C LEU A 158 10.70 -6.43 -8.18
N PRO A 159 11.24 -7.59 -7.76
CA PRO A 159 12.22 -8.36 -8.54
C PRO A 159 11.69 -8.86 -9.90
N MET A 160 10.37 -8.92 -10.11
CA MET A 160 9.80 -9.27 -11.43
C MET A 160 9.68 -8.06 -12.37
N SER A 161 10.16 -6.88 -11.97
CA SER A 161 10.19 -5.69 -12.81
C SER A 161 10.85 -5.87 -14.20
N PRO A 162 11.91 -6.67 -14.39
CA PRO A 162 12.53 -6.83 -15.71
C PRO A 162 11.59 -7.49 -16.74
N MET A 163 10.66 -8.33 -16.29
CA MET A 163 9.68 -8.98 -17.18
C MET A 163 8.68 -7.98 -17.80
N ILE A 164 8.51 -6.81 -17.17
CA ILE A 164 7.62 -5.75 -17.66
C ILE A 164 8.29 -4.97 -18.81
N PHE A 165 9.63 -4.93 -18.84
CA PHE A 165 10.40 -4.21 -19.86
C PHE A 165 10.70 -5.05 -21.10
N SER A 166 10.60 -6.38 -21.01
CA SER A 166 11.00 -7.31 -22.09
C SER A 166 9.95 -7.53 -23.18
N THR A 167 8.89 -6.70 -23.25
CA THR A 167 7.83 -6.75 -24.27
C THR A 167 7.46 -5.35 -24.74
#